data_AF-F9UQV6-F1
#
_entry.id   AF-F9UQV6-F1
#
_cell.length_a   1.000
_cell.length_b   1.000
_cell.length_c   1.000
_cell.angle_alpha   90.00
_cell.angle_beta   90.00
_cell.angle_gamma   90.00
#
_symmetry.space_group_name_H-M   'P 1'
#
loop_
_entity.id
_entity.type
_entity.pdbx_description
1 polymer ?
#
loop_
_entity_poly.entity_id
_entity_poly.type
_entity_poly.pdbx_seq_one_letter_code
_entity_poly.pdbx_strand_id
1 'polypeptide(L)'
;MSGVQDSGKTLENVITLLGITPTDNERKRLTLYIDHAEQAIVLYLGRSVRISGLPEGLDYIVENLAVTKFNKFHNEGEKSHSEEGLSFQFNVNDLAPYYPDLQAWVDGQAKTTRSATAIGW
;
A
#
# COMPACT_ATOMS: atom_id res chain seq x y z
N MET A 1 -0.84 5.32 -21.32
CA MET A 1 -0.02 4.24 -20.72
C MET A 1 -0.67 3.88 -19.41
N SER A 2 -1.29 2.70 -19.34
CA SER A 2 -1.99 2.26 -18.13
C SER A 2 -0.92 1.89 -17.11
N GLY A 3 -0.65 2.81 -16.18
CA GLY A 3 0.22 2.61 -15.02
C GLY A 3 -0.43 1.62 -14.06
N VAL A 4 -0.45 0.35 -14.45
CA VAL A 4 -0.73 -0.75 -13.53
C VAL A 4 0.55 -0.93 -12.75
N GLN A 5 0.44 -0.79 -11.44
CA GLN A 5 1.51 -1.01 -10.49
C GLN A 5 2.16 -2.37 -10.75
N ASP A 6 3.47 -2.38 -10.95
CA ASP A 6 4.25 -3.61 -11.05
C ASP A 6 4.57 -4.07 -9.64
N SER A 7 3.75 -4.98 -9.09
CA SER A 7 3.94 -5.52 -7.74
C SER A 7 5.33 -6.15 -7.53
N GLY A 8 6.03 -6.50 -8.63
CA GLY A 8 7.43 -6.93 -8.61
C GLY A 8 8.39 -5.80 -8.24
N LYS A 9 8.22 -4.62 -8.85
CA LYS A 9 9.00 -3.42 -8.54
C LYS A 9 8.78 -2.93 -7.10
N THR A 10 7.53 -2.94 -6.62
CA THR A 10 7.20 -2.58 -5.22
C THR A 10 7.91 -3.51 -4.24
N LEU A 11 7.94 -4.82 -4.55
CA LEU A 11 8.68 -5.80 -3.74
C LEU A 11 10.18 -5.50 -3.71
N GLU A 12 10.81 -5.23 -4.86
CA GLU A 12 12.24 -4.89 -4.91
C GLU A 12 12.57 -3.62 -4.13
N ASN A 13 11.73 -2.60 -4.21
CA ASN A 13 11.87 -1.37 -3.44
C ASN A 13 11.81 -1.65 -1.94
N VAL A 14 10.82 -2.42 -1.49
CA VAL A 14 10.67 -2.81 -0.07
C VAL A 14 11.90 -3.58 0.42
N ILE A 15 12.43 -4.51 -0.38
CA ILE A 15 13.63 -5.27 -0.04
C ILE A 15 14.84 -4.34 0.09
N THR A 16 14.97 -3.40 -0.84
CA THR A 16 16.04 -2.39 -0.84
C THR A 16 15.95 -1.49 0.39
N LEU A 17 14.73 -1.05 0.75
CA LEU A 17 14.46 -0.22 1.93
C LEU A 17 14.75 -0.96 3.24
N LEU A 18 14.46 -2.25 3.30
CA LEU A 18 14.79 -3.08 4.46
C LEU A 18 16.29 -3.34 4.58
N GLY A 19 17.04 -3.29 3.47
CA GLY A 19 18.48 -3.57 3.46
C GLY A 19 18.81 -5.02 3.82
N ILE A 20 17.85 -5.93 3.69
CA ILE A 20 17.99 -7.36 4.01
C ILE A 20 17.94 -8.20 2.73
N THR A 21 18.43 -9.44 2.84
CA THR A 21 18.24 -10.45 1.80
C THR A 21 17.14 -11.41 2.25
N PRO A 22 15.87 -11.19 1.87
CA PRO A 22 14.78 -12.05 2.31
C PRO A 22 14.89 -13.43 1.64
N THR A 23 14.63 -14.47 2.43
CA THR A 23 14.43 -15.84 1.95
C THR A 23 13.17 -15.96 1.08
N ASP A 24 13.02 -17.03 0.31
CA ASP A 24 11.83 -17.25 -0.53
C ASP A 24 10.50 -17.17 0.25
N ASN A 25 10.49 -17.61 1.51
CA ASN A 25 9.32 -17.52 2.38
C ASN A 25 9.03 -16.08 2.83
N GLU A 26 10.07 -15.28 3.08
CA GLU A 26 9.93 -13.86 3.38
C GLU A 26 9.48 -13.08 2.15
N ARG A 27 10.00 -13.40 0.96
CA ARG A 27 9.55 -12.80 -0.30
C ARG A 27 8.06 -13.04 -0.52
N LYS A 28 7.59 -14.28 -0.37
CA LYS A 28 6.15 -14.61 -0.45
C LYS A 28 5.30 -13.82 0.56
N ARG A 29 5.79 -13.67 1.80
CA ARG A 29 5.10 -12.87 2.82
C ARG A 29 5.08 -11.38 2.49
N LEU A 30 6.18 -10.83 2.01
CA LEU A 30 6.27 -9.45 1.54
C LEU A 30 5.30 -9.19 0.40
N THR A 31 5.20 -10.12 -0.57
CA THR A 31 4.20 -10.04 -1.64
C THR A 31 2.77 -10.02 -1.10
N LEU A 32 2.45 -10.85 -0.10
CA LEU A 32 1.13 -10.83 0.56
C LEU A 32 0.86 -9.51 1.30
N TYR A 33 1.88 -8.94 1.95
CA TYR A 33 1.74 -7.63 2.59
C TYR A 33 1.50 -6.51 1.57
N ILE A 34 2.17 -6.56 0.42
CA ILE A 34 1.95 -5.59 -0.66
C ILE A 34 0.52 -5.72 -1.19
N ASP A 35 0.08 -6.93 -1.53
CA ASP A 35 -1.26 -7.19 -2.05
C ASP A 35 -2.36 -6.74 -1.07
N HIS A 36 -2.24 -7.08 0.21
CA HIS A 36 -3.21 -6.66 1.20
C HIS A 36 -3.21 -5.15 1.47
N ALA A 37 -2.04 -4.49 1.40
CA ALA A 37 -1.95 -3.04 1.56
C ALA A 37 -2.60 -2.32 0.36
N GLU A 38 -2.35 -2.81 -0.86
CA GLU A 38 -3.01 -2.35 -2.08
C GLU A 38 -4.53 -2.50 -1.96
N GLN A 39 -5.02 -3.68 -1.58
CA GLN A 39 -6.46 -3.92 -1.38
C GLN A 39 -7.08 -2.96 -0.36
N ALA A 40 -6.40 -2.72 0.76
CA ALA A 40 -6.90 -1.82 1.80
C ALA A 40 -7.01 -0.37 1.31
N ILE A 41 -6.00 0.11 0.57
CA ILE A 41 -6.01 1.45 -0.04
C ILE A 41 -7.08 1.52 -1.13
N VAL A 42 -7.17 0.50 -1.99
CA VAL A 42 -8.16 0.45 -3.07
C VAL A 42 -9.59 0.44 -2.52
N LEU A 43 -9.84 -0.30 -1.43
CA LEU A 43 -11.13 -0.31 -0.75
C LEU A 43 -11.47 1.06 -0.14
N TYR A 44 -10.49 1.72 0.48
CA TYR A 44 -10.66 3.05 1.07
C TYR A 44 -10.98 4.11 0.00
N LEU A 45 -10.16 4.16 -1.05
CA LEU A 45 -10.35 5.07 -2.17
C LEU A 45 -11.62 4.74 -2.97
N GLY A 46 -11.90 3.46 -3.19
CA GLY A 46 -13.10 2.95 -3.88
C GLY A 46 -14.41 3.40 -3.24
N ARG A 47 -14.36 3.74 -1.94
CA ARG A 47 -15.49 4.31 -1.19
C ARG A 47 -15.78 5.78 -1.54
N SER A 48 -14.76 6.50 -2.02
CA SER A 48 -14.83 7.94 -2.34
C SER A 48 -14.76 8.21 -3.85
N VAL A 49 -13.99 7.43 -4.60
CA VAL A 49 -13.71 7.58 -6.04
C VAL A 49 -13.73 6.21 -6.70
N ARG A 50 -14.26 6.14 -7.92
CA ARG A 50 -14.19 4.92 -8.75
C ARG A 50 -12.75 4.71 -9.21
N ILE A 51 -12.05 3.77 -8.58
CA ILE A 51 -10.71 3.34 -9.01
C ILE A 51 -10.72 1.82 -9.24
N SER A 52 -9.90 1.34 -10.17
CA SER A 52 -9.81 -0.08 -10.52
C SER A 52 -8.49 -0.72 -10.09
N GLY A 53 -7.59 0.05 -9.50
CA GLY A 53 -6.27 -0.39 -9.02
C GLY A 53 -5.60 0.72 -8.23
N LEU A 54 -4.45 0.42 -7.61
CA LEU A 54 -3.71 1.43 -6.86
C LEU A 54 -3.25 2.55 -7.81
N PRO A 55 -3.55 3.81 -7.52
CA PRO A 55 -3.05 4.93 -8.31
C PRO A 55 -1.56 5.18 -8.08
N GLU A 56 -0.89 5.60 -9.14
CA GLU A 56 0.51 6.04 -9.11
C GLU A 56 0.69 7.21 -8.13
N GLY A 57 1.69 7.09 -7.26
CA GLY A 57 1.98 8.07 -6.20
C GLY A 57 1.47 7.66 -4.81
N LEU A 58 0.73 6.56 -4.69
CA LEU A 58 0.42 5.92 -3.41
C LEU A 58 1.28 4.67 -3.14
N ASP A 59 2.16 4.32 -4.07
CA ASP A 59 3.10 3.19 -3.99
C ASP A 59 3.96 3.26 -2.72
N TYR A 60 4.45 4.46 -2.38
CA TYR A 60 5.26 4.66 -1.18
C TYR A 60 4.52 4.30 0.11
N ILE A 61 3.17 4.40 0.13
CA ILE A 61 2.36 4.01 1.29
C ILE A 61 2.38 2.48 1.42
N VAL A 62 2.17 1.78 0.31
CA VAL A 62 2.25 0.31 0.24
C VAL A 62 3.64 -0.16 0.66
N GLU A 63 4.70 0.47 0.16
CA GLU A 63 6.08 0.17 0.52
C GLU A 63 6.31 0.33 2.02
N ASN A 64 5.94 1.48 2.60
CA ASN A 64 6.12 1.72 4.03
C ASN A 64 5.28 0.79 4.91
N LEU A 65 4.06 0.45 4.50
CA LEU A 65 3.21 -0.50 5.20
C LEU A 65 3.83 -1.90 5.22
N ALA A 66 4.32 -2.37 4.07
CA ALA A 66 4.99 -3.66 3.94
C ALA A 66 6.28 -3.70 4.78
N VAL A 67 7.13 -2.66 4.70
CA VAL A 67 8.35 -2.51 5.51
C VAL A 67 8.03 -2.54 7.00
N THR A 68 7.03 -1.77 7.45
CA THR A 68 6.66 -1.66 8.87
C THR A 68 6.12 -2.97 9.41
N LYS A 69 5.24 -3.65 8.64
CA LYS A 69 4.67 -4.95 9.03
C LYS A 69 5.76 -6.03 9.08
N PHE A 70 6.67 -6.02 8.12
CA PHE A 70 7.82 -6.92 8.08
C PHE A 70 8.74 -6.69 9.29
N ASN A 71 9.10 -5.45 9.58
CA ASN A 71 9.94 -5.11 10.75
C ASN A 71 9.27 -5.48 12.08
N LYS A 72 7.96 -5.23 12.22
CA LYS A 72 7.19 -5.70 13.38
C LYS A 72 7.23 -7.21 13.50
N PHE A 73 6.93 -7.93 12.42
CA PHE A 73 6.94 -9.39 12.42
C PHE A 73 8.33 -9.96 12.71
N HIS A 74 9.39 -9.38 12.14
CA HIS A 74 10.75 -9.83 12.34
C HIS A 74 11.19 -9.60 13.80
N ASN A 75 10.82 -8.46 14.40
CA ASN A 75 11.14 -8.13 15.79
C ASN A 75 10.26 -8.87 16.81
N GLU A 76 9.02 -9.24 16.45
CA GLU A 76 8.10 -10.05 17.27
C GLU A 76 8.39 -11.56 17.15
N GLY A 77 8.85 -12.02 15.98
CA GLY A 77 9.15 -13.42 15.68
C GLY A 77 10.31 -14.01 16.47
N GLU A 78 11.26 -13.18 16.94
CA GLU A 78 12.30 -13.64 17.87
C GLU A 78 11.79 -13.84 19.31
N LYS A 79 10.61 -13.32 19.68
CA LYS A 79 10.15 -13.31 21.08
C LYS A 79 9.11 -14.34 21.50
N SER A 80 8.29 -14.90 20.62
CA SER A 80 7.51 -16.14 20.88
C SER A 80 6.50 -16.37 19.76
N HIS A 81 6.38 -17.63 19.36
CA HIS A 81 5.32 -18.23 18.54
C HIS A 81 3.98 -17.47 18.50
N SER A 82 3.52 -17.14 17.29
CA SER A 82 2.08 -17.10 16.98
C SER A 82 1.84 -17.17 15.47
N GLU A 83 2.01 -18.37 14.91
CA GLU A 83 1.60 -18.69 13.53
C GLU A 83 0.07 -18.80 13.37
N GLU A 84 -0.73 -18.61 14.43
CA GLU A 84 -2.19 -18.81 14.41
C GLU A 84 -3.02 -17.53 14.67
N GLY A 85 -2.39 -16.39 14.97
CA GLY A 85 -3.09 -15.15 15.36
C GLY A 85 -2.86 -13.95 14.44
N LEU A 86 -1.97 -14.07 13.45
CA LEU A 86 -1.58 -12.94 12.61
C LEU A 86 -2.59 -12.72 11.49
N SER A 87 -3.49 -11.78 11.72
CA SER A 87 -4.30 -11.22 10.65
C SER A 87 -3.37 -10.50 9.68
N PHE A 88 -3.15 -11.10 8.51
CA PHE A 88 -2.44 -10.47 7.39
C PHE A 88 -3.17 -9.23 6.87
N GLN A 89 -4.39 -8.96 7.32
CA GLN A 89 -5.15 -7.78 6.93
C GLN A 89 -4.53 -6.52 7.54
N PHE A 90 -4.40 -5.48 6.72
CA PHE A 90 -4.12 -4.14 7.21
C PHE A 90 -5.39 -3.59 7.84
N ASN A 91 -5.28 -3.09 9.07
CA ASN A 91 -6.41 -2.46 9.74
C ASN A 91 -6.45 -0.97 9.36
N VAL A 92 -7.62 -0.35 9.52
CA VAL A 92 -7.78 1.11 9.36
C VAL A 92 -6.75 1.90 10.17
N ASN A 93 -6.32 1.39 11.33
CA ASN A 93 -5.28 2.00 12.15
C ASN A 93 -3.90 2.06 11.48
N ASP A 94 -3.56 1.09 10.64
CA ASP A 94 -2.28 1.09 9.91
C ASP A 94 -2.28 2.17 8.80
N LEU A 95 -3.46 2.49 8.27
CA LEU A 95 -3.66 3.53 7.26
C LEU A 95 -3.85 4.94 7.85
N ALA A 96 -4.14 5.04 9.16
CA ALA A 96 -4.40 6.30 9.84
C ALA A 96 -3.37 7.43 9.58
N PRO A 97 -2.04 7.17 9.62
CA PRO A 97 -1.05 8.23 9.33
C PRO A 97 -1.08 8.69 7.87
N TYR A 98 -1.60 7.87 6.95
CA TYR A 98 -1.65 8.17 5.51
C TYR A 98 -3.02 8.69 5.07
N TYR A 99 -4.02 8.75 5.95
CA TYR A 99 -5.31 9.38 5.66
C TYR A 99 -5.22 10.80 5.09
N PRO A 100 -4.41 11.73 5.62
CA PRO A 100 -4.29 13.06 5.03
C PRO A 100 -3.80 13.01 3.58
N ASP A 101 -2.82 12.17 3.26
CA ASP A 101 -2.29 12.00 1.90
C ASP A 101 -3.31 11.35 0.96
N LEU A 102 -3.98 10.28 1.41
CA LEU A 102 -5.05 9.61 0.66
C LEU A 102 -6.20 10.57 0.36
N GLN A 103 -6.60 11.39 1.33
CA GLN A 103 -7.64 12.41 1.15
C GLN A 103 -7.18 13.52 0.21
N ALA A 104 -5.94 13.99 0.33
CA ALA A 104 -5.38 14.99 -0.59
C ALA A 104 -5.34 14.48 -2.03
N TRP A 105 -5.01 13.20 -2.23
CA TRP A 105 -5.05 12.55 -3.53
C TRP A 105 -6.48 12.51 -4.10
N VAL A 106 -7.46 12.09 -3.29
CA VAL A 106 -8.89 12.07 -3.66
C VAL A 106 -9.40 13.47 -4.03
N ASP A 107 -9.08 14.49 -3.23
CA ASP A 107 -9.45 15.90 -3.50
C ASP A 107 -8.78 16.40 -4.78
N GLY A 108 -7.53 16.01 -5.03
CA GLY A 108 -6.81 16.29 -6.27
C GLY A 108 -7.51 15.72 -7.50
N GLN A 109 -7.99 14.48 -7.44
CA GLN A 109 -8.78 13.87 -8.54
C GLN A 109 -10.11 14.60 -8.76
N ALA A 110 -10.80 15.01 -7.70
CA ALA A 110 -12.02 15.79 -7.79
C ALA A 110 -11.77 17.18 -8.42
N LYS A 111 -10.66 17.85 -8.08
CA LYS A 111 -10.28 19.17 -8.63
C LYS A 111 -9.79 19.12 -10.07
N THR A 112 -9.05 18.08 -10.46
CA THR A 112 -8.61 17.92 -11.85
C THR A 112 -9.82 17.79 -12.79
N THR A 113 -10.85 17.06 -12.35
CA THR A 113 -12.10 16.89 -13.10
C THR A 113 -12.85 18.22 -13.24
N ARG A 114 -12.89 19.05 -12.18
CA ARG A 114 -13.56 20.37 -12.23
C ARG A 114 -12.82 21.41 -13.07
N SER A 115 -11.49 21.29 -13.17
CA SER A 115 -10.67 22.20 -13.99
C SER A 115 -10.73 21.84 -15.48
N ALA A 116 -10.93 20.56 -15.81
CA ALA A 116 -11.07 20.08 -17.19
C ALA A 116 -12.40 20.52 -17.86
N THR A 117 -13.43 20.87 -17.10
CA THR A 117 -14.72 21.34 -17.65
C THR A 117 -14.74 22.86 -17.93
N ALA A 118 -13.69 23.62 -17.58
CA ALA A 118 -13.68 25.07 -17.75
C ALA A 118 -13.19 25.58 -19.13
N ILE A 119 -12.91 24.69 -20.08
CA ILE A 119 -12.56 25.06 -21.47
C ILE A 119 -13.49 24.33 -22.43
N GLY A 120 -14.61 24.96 -22.75
CA GLY A 120 -15.55 24.50 -23.77
C GLY A 120 -16.56 25.61 -24.02
N TRP A 121 -16.33 26.35 -25.09
CA TRP A 121 -17.10 27.48 -25.60
C TRP A 121 -18.54 27.12 -25.95
#